data_AF-A0A2E2XJA9-F1
#
_entry.id   AF-A0A2E2XJA9-F1
#
_cell.length_a   1.000
_cell.length_b   1.000
_cell.length_c   1.000
_cell.angle_alpha   90.00
_cell.angle_beta   90.00
_cell.angle_gamma   90.00
#
_symmetry.space_group_name_H-M   'P 1'
#
loop_
_entity.id
_entity.type
_entity.pdbx_description
1 polymer ?
#
loop_
_entity_poly.entity_id
_entity_poly.type
_entity_poly.pdbx_seq_one_letter_code
_entity_poly.pdbx_strand_id
1 'polypeptide(L)'
;MALSKSRPTIATSSKRCWKNRGIRSSWPEANPVSAPSTDDPILPFDAELLISLARTSMPFGKYQGRLLVDLPEPYVLWFVDQGLPSGKLGQQLALLHTIKVNGLEKLLDPMRRS
;
A
#
# COMPACT_ATOMS: atom_id res chain seq x y z
N MET A 1 72.20 12.56 21.77
CA MET A 1 71.33 12.68 20.58
C MET A 1 69.91 12.23 21.00
N ALA A 2 68.93 13.14 21.06
CA ALA A 2 67.89 13.37 20.03
C ALA A 2 66.92 12.16 19.89
N LEU A 3 65.59 12.24 19.87
CA LEU A 3 64.66 13.35 19.66
C LEU A 3 63.24 12.90 20.11
N SER A 4 62.50 13.86 20.65
CA SER A 4 61.03 14.05 20.74
C SER A 4 59.99 13.05 20.16
N LYS A 5 58.95 12.83 20.98
CA LYS A 5 57.48 12.94 20.73
C LYS A 5 56.87 12.14 19.56
N SER A 6 55.91 11.27 19.87
CA SER A 6 54.47 11.41 19.53
C SER A 6 53.68 10.13 19.87
N ARG A 7 52.61 10.24 20.68
CA ARG A 7 51.57 9.20 20.78
C ARG A 7 50.52 9.45 19.69
N PRO A 8 50.08 8.43 18.94
CA PRO A 8 48.81 8.48 18.25
C PRO A 8 47.73 7.69 18.99
N THR A 9 46.53 8.21 18.78
CA THR A 9 45.23 8.00 19.39
C THR A 9 44.54 6.68 19.03
N ILE A 10 43.64 6.25 19.90
CA ILE A 10 42.69 5.15 19.72
C ILE A 10 41.86 5.40 18.45
N ALA A 11 41.99 4.52 17.45
CA ALA A 11 41.11 4.49 16.29
C ALA A 11 40.05 3.41 16.48
N THR A 12 38.85 3.84 16.86
CA THR A 12 37.63 3.04 16.76
C THR A 12 37.27 2.92 15.29
N SER A 13 37.38 1.73 14.69
CA SER A 13 36.78 1.48 13.38
C SER A 13 36.03 0.16 13.38
N SER A 14 34.72 0.33 13.43
CA SER A 14 33.64 -0.60 13.16
C SER A 14 33.86 -1.39 11.86
N LYS A 15 33.09 -2.48 11.72
CA LYS A 15 33.02 -3.45 10.60
C LYS A 15 33.85 -4.71 10.80
N ARG A 16 33.45 -5.49 11.80
CA ARG A 16 33.77 -6.91 11.90
C ARG A 16 32.57 -7.73 11.40
N CYS A 17 32.86 -8.72 10.56
CA CYS A 17 32.20 -10.02 10.54
C CYS A 17 31.01 -10.30 9.60
N TRP A 18 31.12 -10.05 8.30
CA TRP A 18 30.38 -10.86 7.31
C TRP A 18 31.34 -11.30 6.20
N LYS A 19 32.29 -12.16 6.55
CA LYS A 19 33.16 -12.82 5.56
C LYS A 19 33.26 -14.31 5.86
N ASN A 20 32.77 -15.09 4.91
CA ASN A 20 32.97 -16.52 4.67
C ASN A 20 32.15 -17.55 5.49
N ARG A 21 31.07 -18.03 4.87
CA ARG A 21 30.89 -19.49 4.69
C ARG A 21 30.41 -19.75 3.26
N GLY A 22 31.25 -20.43 2.49
CA GLY A 22 30.97 -20.83 1.11
C GLY A 22 30.03 -22.03 1.06
N ILE A 23 28.86 -21.80 0.48
CA ILE A 23 28.14 -22.78 -0.34
C ILE A 23 27.74 -21.98 -1.58
N ARG A 24 28.57 -22.07 -2.63
CA ARG A 24 28.37 -21.41 -3.92
C ARG A 24 28.36 -22.51 -4.97
N SER A 25 27.20 -23.09 -5.25
CA SER A 25 26.98 -23.98 -6.41
C SER A 25 25.47 -24.11 -6.68
N SER A 26 25.02 -23.38 -7.69
CA SER A 26 23.72 -23.45 -8.39
C SER A 26 22.44 -23.31 -7.55
N TRP A 27 22.14 -22.09 -7.14
CA TRP A 27 20.79 -21.60 -7.44
C TRP A 27 20.85 -21.06 -8.87
N PRO A 28 19.85 -21.28 -9.75
CA PRO A 28 19.76 -20.43 -10.91
C PRO A 28 19.70 -19.03 -10.32
N GLU A 29 20.57 -18.14 -10.77
CA GLU A 29 20.34 -16.71 -10.66
C GLU A 29 19.03 -16.51 -11.40
N ALA A 30 17.91 -16.74 -10.70
CA ALA A 30 16.59 -16.55 -11.23
C ALA A 30 16.64 -15.10 -11.65
N ASN A 31 16.65 -14.94 -12.97
CA ASN A 31 16.73 -13.71 -13.71
C ASN A 31 16.24 -12.59 -12.79
N PRO A 32 17.06 -11.58 -12.44
CA PRO A 32 16.55 -10.44 -11.71
C PRO A 32 15.60 -9.75 -12.69
N VAL A 33 14.37 -10.24 -12.77
CA VAL A 33 13.24 -9.47 -13.21
C VAL A 33 13.34 -8.25 -12.33
N SER A 34 13.72 -7.17 -12.99
CA SER A 34 13.89 -5.82 -12.49
C SER A 34 12.99 -5.61 -11.28
N ALA A 35 13.53 -4.99 -10.21
CA ALA A 35 12.68 -4.32 -9.24
C ALA A 35 11.48 -3.72 -9.98
N PRO A 36 10.23 -3.97 -9.54
CA PRO A 36 9.04 -3.71 -10.34
C PRO A 36 9.22 -2.35 -10.98
N SER A 37 9.39 -2.37 -12.29
CA SER A 37 9.56 -1.18 -13.09
C SER A 37 8.41 -0.27 -12.68
N THR A 38 8.66 1.01 -12.45
CA THR A 38 7.62 1.97 -12.05
C THR A 38 6.44 2.05 -13.06
N ASP A 39 6.52 1.28 -14.15
CA ASP A 39 5.57 1.13 -15.25
C ASP A 39 4.80 -0.22 -15.25
N ASP A 40 5.00 -1.11 -14.28
CA ASP A 40 4.07 -2.23 -14.07
C ASP A 40 2.70 -1.66 -13.66
N PRO A 41 1.55 -2.11 -14.20
CA PRO A 41 0.23 -1.68 -13.75
C PRO A 41 -0.09 -2.31 -12.39
N ILE A 42 0.76 -2.06 -11.40
CA ILE A 42 0.37 -2.01 -10.01
C ILE A 42 -0.66 -0.89 -9.98
N LEU A 43 -1.95 -1.24 -9.90
CA LEU A 43 -3.02 -0.29 -9.65
C LEU A 43 -2.53 0.64 -8.53
N PRO A 44 -2.23 1.92 -8.82
CA PRO A 44 -1.71 2.78 -7.78
C PRO A 44 -2.80 2.86 -6.72
N PHE A 45 -2.50 2.34 -5.53
CA PHE A 45 -3.40 2.40 -4.40
C PHE A 45 -3.34 3.84 -3.88
N ASP A 46 -4.01 4.75 -4.59
CA ASP A 46 -3.99 6.18 -4.31
C ASP A 46 -4.74 6.45 -3.01
N ALA A 47 -4.03 6.93 -1.99
CA ALA A 47 -4.61 7.28 -0.69
C ALA A 47 -5.78 8.29 -0.84
N GLU A 48 -5.67 9.20 -1.82
CA GLU A 48 -6.70 10.18 -2.15
C GLU A 48 -8.03 9.55 -2.59
N LEU A 49 -7.99 8.42 -3.32
CA LEU A 49 -9.20 7.70 -3.70
C LEU A 49 -9.92 7.16 -2.48
N LEU A 50 -9.18 6.59 -1.53
CA LEU A 50 -9.72 6.02 -0.30
C LEU A 50 -10.34 7.10 0.60
N ILE A 51 -9.65 8.23 0.76
CA ILE A 51 -10.15 9.40 1.50
C ILE A 51 -11.42 9.93 0.83
N SER A 52 -11.41 10.06 -0.50
CA SER A 52 -12.58 10.53 -1.23
C SER A 52 -13.76 9.58 -1.07
N LEU A 53 -13.54 8.26 -1.13
CA LEU A 53 -14.55 7.24 -0.95
C LEU A 53 -15.18 7.33 0.45
N ALA A 54 -14.37 7.44 1.49
CA ALA A 54 -14.84 7.53 2.87
C ALA A 54 -15.70 8.77 3.14
N ARG A 55 -15.45 9.88 2.42
CA ARG A 55 -16.14 11.17 2.58
C ARG A 55 -17.28 11.40 1.59
N THR A 56 -17.36 10.61 0.52
CA THR A 56 -18.40 10.79 -0.50
C THR A 56 -19.73 10.27 0.02
N SER A 57 -20.79 11.05 -0.21
CA SER A 57 -22.17 10.65 0.08
C SER A 57 -22.83 10.11 -1.18
N MET A 58 -23.72 9.14 -1.02
CA MET A 58 -24.47 8.53 -2.10
C MET A 58 -25.46 9.55 -2.70
N PRO A 59 -25.40 9.84 -4.02
CA PRO A 59 -26.20 10.90 -4.63
C PRO A 59 -27.65 10.49 -4.96
N PHE A 60 -27.95 9.19 -5.04
CA PHE A 60 -29.26 8.66 -5.43
C PHE A 60 -29.60 7.33 -4.74
N GLY A 61 -30.85 6.88 -4.92
CA GLY A 61 -31.33 5.59 -4.44
C GLY A 61 -31.78 5.59 -2.98
N LYS A 62 -31.96 4.40 -2.40
CA LYS A 62 -32.49 4.21 -1.04
C LYS A 62 -31.62 4.84 0.05
N TYR A 63 -30.31 4.89 -0.17
CA TYR A 63 -29.34 5.39 0.81
C TYR A 63 -28.80 6.78 0.44
N GLN A 64 -29.57 7.56 -0.30
CA GLN A 64 -29.21 8.94 -0.65
C GLN A 64 -28.83 9.74 0.61
N GLY A 65 -27.74 10.48 0.53
CA GLY A 65 -27.23 11.31 1.63
C GLY A 65 -26.45 10.55 2.71
N ARG A 66 -26.31 9.23 2.60
CA ARG A 66 -25.39 8.46 3.47
C ARG A 66 -24.00 8.34 2.85
N LEU A 67 -22.98 8.21 3.68
CA LEU A 67 -21.62 7.93 3.23
C LEU A 67 -21.54 6.56 2.55
N LEU A 68 -20.66 6.44 1.54
CA LEU A 68 -20.46 5.18 0.83
C LEU A 68 -20.03 4.05 1.77
N VAL A 69 -19.18 4.35 2.75
CA VAL A 69 -18.73 3.38 3.77
C VAL A 69 -19.87 2.72 4.55
N ASP A 70 -20.95 3.47 4.80
CA ASP A 70 -22.12 3.02 5.56
C ASP A 70 -23.13 2.23 4.73
N LEU A 71 -22.89 2.07 3.43
CA LEU A 71 -23.77 1.28 2.58
C LEU A 71 -23.69 -0.20 2.97
N PRO A 72 -24.83 -0.90 3.08
CA PRO A 72 -24.81 -2.33 3.34
C PRO A 72 -24.23 -3.09 2.13
N GLU A 73 -23.44 -4.12 2.39
CA GLU A 73 -22.76 -4.91 1.35
C GLU A 73 -23.71 -5.43 0.25
N PRO A 74 -24.90 -6.01 0.57
CA PRO A 74 -25.82 -6.48 -0.47
C PRO A 74 -26.27 -5.38 -1.43
N TYR A 75 -26.33 -4.13 -0.97
CA TYR A 75 -26.70 -3.01 -1.80
C TYR A 75 -25.60 -2.63 -2.79
N VAL A 76 -24.34 -2.72 -2.36
CA VAL A 76 -23.19 -2.47 -3.23
C VAL A 76 -23.03 -3.62 -4.23
N LEU A 77 -23.20 -4.87 -3.78
CA LEU A 77 -23.15 -6.06 -4.64
C LEU A 77 -24.22 -6.01 -5.74
N TRP A 78 -25.44 -5.56 -5.42
CA TRP A 78 -26.48 -5.33 -6.42
C TRP A 78 -26.03 -4.36 -7.53
N PHE A 79 -25.25 -3.32 -7.21
CA PHE A 79 -24.67 -2.44 -8.25
C PHE A 79 -23.61 -3.14 -9.10
N VAL A 80 -22.84 -4.06 -8.53
CA VAL A 80 -21.87 -4.85 -9.30
C VAL A 80 -22.61 -5.78 -10.27
N ASP A 81 -23.71 -6.39 -9.85
CA ASP A 81 -24.53 -7.26 -10.70
C ASP A 81 -25.30 -6.51 -11.79
N GLN A 82 -25.87 -5.34 -11.47
CA GLN A 82 -26.63 -4.53 -12.44
C GLN A 82 -25.74 -3.68 -13.36
N GLY A 83 -24.55 -3.31 -12.88
CA GLY A 83 -23.64 -2.40 -13.56
C GLY A 83 -23.39 -1.14 -12.74
N LEU A 84 -22.10 -0.80 -12.60
CA LEU A 84 -21.65 0.38 -11.88
C LEU A 84 -21.81 1.64 -12.75
N PRO A 85 -22.18 2.78 -12.14
CA PRO A 85 -22.24 4.04 -12.87
C PRO A 85 -20.84 4.43 -13.39
N SER A 86 -20.75 5.01 -14.58
CA SER A 86 -19.46 5.46 -15.11
C SER A 86 -18.89 6.64 -14.31
N GLY A 87 -17.55 6.77 -14.33
CA GLY A 87 -16.84 7.86 -13.67
C GLY A 87 -16.43 7.54 -12.23
N LYS A 88 -16.18 8.60 -11.44
CA LYS A 88 -15.58 8.50 -10.10
C LYS A 88 -16.42 7.67 -9.13
N LEU A 89 -17.75 7.81 -9.17
CA LEU A 89 -18.65 7.11 -8.26
C LEU A 89 -18.60 5.59 -8.47
N GLY A 90 -18.57 5.12 -9.72
CA GLY A 90 -18.46 3.69 -10.01
C GLY A 90 -17.13 3.12 -9.56
N GLN A 91 -16.04 3.85 -9.76
CA GLN A 91 -14.72 3.45 -9.27
C GLN A 91 -14.71 3.33 -7.74
N GLN A 92 -15.32 4.30 -7.03
CA GLN A 92 -15.45 4.25 -5.58
C GLN A 92 -16.33 3.09 -5.11
N LEU A 93 -17.43 2.78 -5.81
CA LEU A 93 -18.30 1.65 -5.50
C LEU A 93 -17.62 0.29 -5.77
N ALA A 94 -16.86 0.17 -6.85
CA ALA A 94 -16.05 -1.03 -7.13
C ALA A 94 -14.99 -1.26 -6.04
N LEU A 95 -14.32 -0.18 -5.63
CA LEU A 95 -13.35 -0.22 -4.56
C LEU A 95 -14.01 -0.57 -3.22
N LEU A 96 -15.15 0.04 -2.90
CA LEU A 96 -15.94 -0.25 -1.71
C LEU A 96 -16.37 -1.71 -1.66
N HIS A 97 -16.88 -2.25 -2.77
CA HIS A 97 -17.23 -3.67 -2.90
C HIS A 97 -16.04 -4.57 -2.56
N THR A 98 -14.88 -4.30 -3.17
CA THR A 98 -13.66 -5.05 -2.91
C THR A 98 -13.26 -5.00 -1.44
N ILE A 99 -13.33 -3.82 -0.80
CA ILE A 99 -13.03 -3.67 0.62
C ILE A 99 -13.99 -4.49 1.48
N LYS A 100 -15.29 -4.48 1.16
CA LYS A 100 -16.33 -5.20 1.91
C LYS A 100 -16.18 -6.70 1.81
N VAL A 101 -16.03 -7.24 0.60
CA VAL A 101 -15.84 -8.69 0.36
C VAL A 101 -14.60 -9.22 1.08
N ASN A 102 -13.56 -8.41 1.23
CA ASN A 102 -12.35 -8.76 1.97
C ASN A 102 -12.41 -8.47 3.48
N GLY A 103 -13.48 -7.85 3.99
CA GLY A 103 -13.63 -7.47 5.39
C GLY A 103 -12.68 -6.36 5.86
N LEU A 104 -12.21 -5.51 4.94
CA LEU A 104 -11.22 -4.44 5.19
C LEU A 104 -11.86 -3.10 5.60
N GLU A 105 -13.15 -3.11 5.96
CA GLU A 105 -13.92 -1.89 6.27
C GLU A 105 -13.29 -1.07 7.40
N LYS A 106 -12.68 -1.75 8.38
CA LYS A 106 -11.99 -1.12 9.52
C LYS A 106 -10.85 -0.18 9.11
N LEU A 107 -10.28 -0.36 7.92
CA LEU A 107 -9.25 0.54 7.40
C LEU A 107 -9.79 1.95 7.12
N LEU A 108 -11.10 2.07 6.91
CA LEU A 108 -11.76 3.34 6.57
C LEU A 108 -12.20 4.12 7.81
N ASP A 109 -12.30 3.47 8.97
CA ASP A 109 -12.66 4.09 10.24
C ASP A 109 -11.87 5.37 10.59
N PRO A 110 -10.51 5.40 10.49
CA PRO A 110 -9.75 6.62 10.79
C PRO A 110 -10.11 7.79 9.87
N MET A 111 -10.57 7.54 8.65
CA MET A 111 -10.93 8.58 7.68
C MET A 111 -12.32 9.18 7.92
N ARG A 112 -13.14 8.56 8.77
CA ARG A 112 -14.48 9.05 9.14
C ARG A 112 -14.43 10.16 10.19
N ARG A 113 -13.34 10.24 10.95
CA ARG A 113 -13.20 11.13 12.12
C ARG A 113 -12.46 12.43 11.81
N SER A 114 -11.91 12.59 10.61
CA SER A 114 -10.98 13.67 10.24
C SER A 114 -11.55 14.71 9.29
#